data_AF-A0A352VQ73-F1
#
_entry.id   AF-A0A352VQ73-F1
#
_cell.length_a   1.000
_cell.length_b   1.000
_cell.length_c   1.000
_cell.angle_alpha   90.00
_cell.angle_beta   90.00
_cell.angle_gamma   90.00
#
_symmetry.space_group_name_H-M   'P 1'
#
loop_
_entity.id
_entity.type
_entity.pdbx_description
1 polymer ?
#
loop_
_entity_poly.entity_id
_entity_poly.type
_entity_poly.pdbx_seq_one_letter_code
_entity_poly.pdbx_strand_id
1 'polypeptide(L)'
;EAFGRENLYPGVDRAIVSPRFRVPIEDLPENTGYTLTVEVFSESGTRGRLETWQLEIVREGDDAVWRIRDQTYVDSIDSLRHLSLTPTKQYAADNLVVLGEDLSLTLTGSVFVAETEIGVTGLVLLGKGTMRFTPQPEAERGQVRIFSGDETLEAPFEAAFIRVHPESFNSHISTSRMVEQAVDPDALRKAREVFDEFIGLSFTLDLSDISDRLWSLSPGVGDFLAEVRT
;
A
#
# COMPACT_ATOMS: atom_id res chain seq x y z
N GLU A 1 2.07 -14.30 -29.11
CA GLU A 1 2.14 -12.82 -29.01
C GLU A 1 0.77 -12.13 -28.86
N ALA A 2 -0.34 -12.69 -29.36
CA ALA A 2 -1.67 -12.05 -29.28
C ALA A 2 -2.13 -11.72 -27.84
N PHE A 3 -2.03 -12.69 -26.91
CA PHE A 3 -2.44 -12.52 -25.51
C PHE A 3 -1.90 -11.24 -24.84
N GLY A 4 -0.60 -10.98 -24.97
CA GLY A 4 0.03 -9.82 -24.34
C GLY A 4 -0.38 -8.49 -24.97
N ARG A 5 -0.63 -8.46 -26.29
CA ARG A 5 -1.06 -7.23 -26.98
C ARG A 5 -2.54 -6.92 -26.77
N GLU A 6 -3.36 -7.94 -26.55
CA GLU A 6 -4.82 -7.80 -26.45
C GLU A 6 -5.28 -7.55 -25.01
N ASN A 7 -4.55 -8.06 -24.01
CA ASN A 7 -5.01 -8.05 -22.61
C ASN A 7 -4.24 -7.09 -21.70
N LEU A 8 -3.02 -6.67 -22.06
CA LEU A 8 -2.31 -5.64 -21.28
C LEU A 8 -2.86 -4.25 -21.62
N TYR A 9 -3.04 -3.41 -20.60
CA TYR A 9 -3.48 -2.03 -20.81
C TYR A 9 -2.37 -1.18 -21.46
N PRO A 10 -2.72 -0.05 -22.13
CA PRO A 10 -1.72 0.81 -22.75
C PRO A 10 -0.74 1.42 -21.74
N GLY A 11 0.54 1.50 -22.10
CA GLY A 11 1.56 2.17 -21.28
C GLY A 11 2.16 1.32 -20.16
N VAL A 12 2.03 -0.01 -20.24
CA VAL A 12 2.75 -0.94 -19.36
C VAL A 12 4.25 -0.86 -19.63
N ASP A 13 5.02 -0.56 -18.58
CA ASP A 13 6.48 -0.50 -18.62
C ASP A 13 7.09 -1.90 -18.48
N ARG A 14 6.45 -2.75 -17.67
CA ARG A 14 6.88 -4.14 -17.40
C ARG A 14 5.67 -5.02 -17.11
N ALA A 15 5.69 -6.23 -17.65
CA ALA A 15 4.73 -7.29 -17.35
C ALA A 15 5.46 -8.59 -17.05
N ILE A 16 4.95 -9.33 -16.07
CA ILE A 16 5.51 -10.60 -15.62
C ILE A 16 4.35 -11.58 -15.48
N VAL A 17 4.57 -12.79 -15.99
CA VAL A 17 3.60 -13.88 -15.93
C VAL A 17 4.19 -14.99 -15.08
N SER A 18 3.48 -15.38 -14.03
CA SER A 18 3.90 -16.45 -13.12
C SER A 18 2.84 -17.55 -13.07
N PRO A 19 3.18 -18.81 -13.38
CA PRO A 19 2.24 -19.92 -13.26
C PRO A 19 2.03 -20.27 -11.78
N ARG A 20 0.78 -20.37 -11.35
CA ARG A 20 0.38 -20.77 -10.00
C ARG A 20 -0.01 -22.24 -9.94
N PHE A 21 -0.85 -22.69 -10.87
CA PHE A 21 -1.33 -24.07 -10.93
C PHE A 21 -1.31 -24.60 -12.35
N ARG A 22 -1.11 -25.92 -12.46
CA ARG A 22 -1.26 -26.66 -13.72
C ARG A 22 -2.10 -27.90 -13.47
N VAL A 23 -3.11 -28.11 -14.29
CA VAL A 23 -4.02 -29.26 -14.21
C VAL A 23 -4.11 -29.90 -15.60
N PRO A 24 -3.86 -31.20 -15.76
CA PRO A 24 -4.06 -31.88 -17.04
C PRO A 24 -5.53 -31.78 -17.47
N ILE A 25 -5.77 -31.63 -18.78
CA ILE A 25 -7.13 -31.67 -19.34
C ILE A 25 -7.50 -33.15 -19.55
N GLU A 26 -8.55 -33.62 -18.88
CA GLU A 26 -8.89 -35.06 -18.80
C GLU A 26 -9.15 -35.71 -20.17
N ASP A 27 -9.73 -34.97 -21.10
CA ASP A 27 -10.09 -35.47 -22.44
C ASP A 27 -8.92 -35.48 -23.43
N LEU A 28 -7.71 -35.09 -23.00
CA LEU A 28 -6.54 -35.02 -23.85
C LEU A 28 -5.47 -36.05 -23.45
N PRO A 29 -4.72 -36.61 -24.43
CA PRO A 29 -3.60 -37.50 -24.12
C PRO A 29 -2.60 -36.87 -23.13
N GLU A 30 -1.89 -37.72 -22.39
CA GLU A 30 -0.91 -37.23 -21.42
C GLU A 30 0.09 -36.26 -22.05
N ASN A 31 0.38 -35.20 -21.29
CA ASN A 31 1.31 -34.14 -21.68
C ASN A 31 0.87 -33.36 -22.94
N THR A 32 -0.35 -33.52 -23.45
CA THR A 32 -0.82 -32.77 -24.64
C THR A 32 -1.70 -31.57 -24.34
N GLY A 33 -2.26 -31.46 -23.13
CA GLY A 33 -3.11 -30.35 -22.73
C GLY A 33 -3.12 -30.07 -21.24
N TYR A 34 -3.10 -28.79 -20.88
CA TYR A 34 -3.17 -28.33 -19.49
C TYR A 34 -4.02 -27.08 -19.37
N THR A 35 -4.77 -27.01 -18.28
CA THR A 35 -5.30 -25.78 -17.74
C THR A 35 -4.27 -25.17 -16.80
N LEU A 36 -3.81 -23.96 -17.12
CA LEU A 36 -2.86 -23.18 -16.33
C LEU A 36 -3.59 -22.04 -15.64
N THR A 37 -3.48 -21.96 -14.32
CA THR A 37 -3.77 -20.72 -13.60
C THR A 37 -2.49 -19.91 -13.57
N VAL A 38 -2.53 -18.71 -14.13
CA VAL A 38 -1.39 -17.79 -14.17
C VAL A 38 -1.77 -16.48 -13.52
N GLU A 39 -0.80 -15.88 -12.85
CA GLU A 39 -0.89 -14.49 -12.44
C GLU A 39 -0.09 -13.61 -13.40
N VAL A 40 -0.71 -12.51 -13.80
CA VAL A 40 -0.13 -11.51 -14.67
C VAL A 40 -0.01 -10.22 -13.87
N PHE A 41 1.22 -9.88 -13.49
CA PHE A 41 1.51 -8.58 -12.89
C PHE A 41 1.98 -7.61 -13.96
N SER A 42 1.40 -6.41 -13.98
CA SER A 42 1.77 -5.34 -14.91
C SER A 42 1.91 -4.01 -14.18
N GLU A 43 3.00 -3.30 -14.47
CA GLU A 43 3.29 -1.99 -13.88
C GLU A 43 3.46 -0.89 -14.91
N SER A 44 3.06 0.32 -14.52
CA SER A 44 3.25 1.57 -15.25
C SER A 44 3.58 2.67 -14.25
N GLY A 45 4.85 3.07 -14.19
CA GLY A 45 5.39 4.02 -13.22
C GLY A 45 5.18 3.57 -11.76
N THR A 46 4.22 4.19 -11.07
CA THR A 46 3.85 3.88 -9.67
C THR A 46 2.54 3.11 -9.54
N ARG A 47 1.91 2.74 -10.66
CA ARG A 47 0.68 1.94 -10.70
C ARG A 47 1.01 0.50 -11.02
N GLY A 48 0.38 -0.40 -10.27
CA GLY A 48 0.48 -1.84 -10.49
C GLY A 48 -0.91 -2.43 -10.67
N ARG A 49 -0.96 -3.54 -11.38
CA ARG A 49 -2.15 -4.37 -11.53
C ARG A 49 -1.73 -5.83 -11.49
N LEU A 50 -2.42 -6.61 -10.67
CA LEU A 50 -2.27 -8.06 -10.63
C LEU A 50 -3.55 -8.69 -11.14
N GLU A 51 -3.46 -9.57 -12.13
CA GLU A 51 -4.61 -10.30 -12.68
C GLU A 51 -4.40 -11.80 -12.55
N THR A 52 -5.48 -12.52 -12.30
CA THR A 52 -5.49 -13.98 -12.37
C THR A 52 -6.22 -14.42 -13.64
N TRP A 53 -5.55 -15.25 -14.41
CA TRP A 53 -6.06 -15.81 -15.66
C TRP A 53 -6.02 -17.33 -15.61
N GLN A 54 -6.97 -17.96 -16.27
CA GLN A 54 -6.96 -19.38 -16.57
C GLN A 54 -6.76 -19.55 -18.07
N LEU A 55 -5.68 -20.23 -18.46
CA LEU A 55 -5.32 -20.48 -19.86
C LEU A 55 -5.39 -21.97 -20.12
N GLU A 56 -6.14 -22.38 -21.14
CA GLU A 56 -6.01 -23.72 -21.68
C GLU A 56 -4.90 -23.73 -22.72
N ILE A 57 -3.85 -24.49 -22.47
CA ILE A 57 -2.78 -24.71 -23.44
C ILE A 57 -2.82 -26.13 -23.97
N VAL A 58 -2.63 -26.26 -25.28
CA VAL A 58 -2.58 -27.55 -25.97
C VAL A 58 -1.39 -27.60 -26.89
N ARG A 59 -0.85 -28.79 -27.12
CA ARG A 59 0.08 -29.07 -28.22
C ARG A 59 -0.62 -30.00 -29.20
N GLU A 60 -0.87 -29.50 -30.40
CA GLU A 60 -1.55 -30.23 -31.46
C GLU A 60 -0.61 -30.39 -32.66
N GLY A 61 -0.54 -31.59 -33.23
CA GLY A 61 0.30 -31.90 -34.40
C GLY A 61 1.77 -32.20 -34.08
N ASP A 62 2.55 -32.39 -35.16
CA ASP A 62 3.94 -32.85 -35.10
C ASP A 62 4.97 -31.76 -34.73
N ASP A 63 4.56 -30.49 -34.69
CA ASP A 63 5.49 -29.38 -34.41
C ASP A 63 5.79 -29.20 -32.91
N ALA A 64 5.08 -29.94 -32.04
CA ALA A 64 5.24 -29.95 -30.58
C ALA A 64 5.15 -28.55 -29.94
N VAL A 65 4.54 -27.57 -30.60
CA VAL A 65 4.42 -26.19 -30.10
C VAL A 65 3.16 -26.07 -29.24
N TRP A 66 3.34 -25.57 -28.01
CA TRP A 66 2.23 -25.20 -27.13
C TRP A 66 1.52 -23.95 -27.65
N ARG A 67 0.18 -24.02 -27.69
CA ARG A 67 -0.70 -22.93 -28.12
C ARG A 67 -1.77 -22.72 -27.07
N ILE A 68 -2.16 -21.46 -26.88
CA ILE A 68 -3.33 -21.13 -26.06
C ILE A 68 -4.57 -21.47 -26.90
N ARG A 69 -5.37 -22.42 -26.42
CA ARG A 69 -6.65 -22.83 -27.00
C ARG A 69 -7.79 -21.96 -26.50
N ASP A 70 -7.78 -21.65 -25.20
CA ASP A 70 -8.79 -20.83 -24.55
C ASP A 70 -8.18 -19.98 -23.43
N GLN A 71 -8.83 -18.86 -23.12
CA GLN A 71 -8.42 -17.93 -22.07
C GLN A 71 -9.63 -17.40 -21.31
N THR A 72 -9.60 -17.51 -19.99
CA THR A 72 -10.63 -17.01 -19.09
C THR A 72 -10.01 -16.05 -18.08
N TYR A 73 -10.55 -14.85 -17.99
CA TYR A 73 -10.22 -13.91 -16.94
C TYR A 73 -10.93 -14.33 -15.64
N VAL A 74 -10.18 -14.41 -14.54
CA VAL A 74 -10.71 -14.86 -13.24
C VAL A 74 -10.98 -13.66 -12.34
N ASP A 75 -9.95 -12.86 -12.05
CA ASP A 75 -10.04 -11.72 -11.13
C ASP A 75 -8.87 -10.74 -11.30
N SER A 76 -8.95 -9.56 -10.67
CA SER A 76 -7.87 -8.57 -10.63
C SER A 76 -7.81 -7.75 -9.34
N ILE A 77 -6.60 -7.27 -9.06
CA ILE A 77 -6.32 -6.20 -8.11
C ILE A 77 -5.70 -5.02 -8.87
N ASP A 78 -6.49 -3.97 -9.09
CA ASP A 78 -6.12 -2.82 -9.96
C ASP A 78 -5.64 -1.58 -9.17
N SER A 79 -5.78 -1.60 -7.86
CA SER A 79 -5.52 -0.47 -6.96
C SER A 79 -4.12 -0.49 -6.34
N LEU A 80 -3.20 -1.33 -6.87
CA LEU A 80 -1.84 -1.40 -6.36
C LEU A 80 -1.08 -0.11 -6.70
N ARG A 81 -0.38 0.40 -5.70
CA ARG A 81 0.44 1.61 -5.81
C ARG A 81 1.80 1.38 -5.18
N HIS A 82 2.83 1.78 -5.89
CA HIS A 82 4.15 1.95 -5.30
C HIS A 82 4.22 3.35 -4.71
N LEU A 83 4.15 3.42 -3.38
CA LEU A 83 4.09 4.69 -2.66
C LEU A 83 5.48 5.21 -2.34
N SER A 84 5.62 6.53 -2.41
CA SER A 84 6.82 7.26 -2.00
C SER A 84 6.44 8.65 -1.50
N LEU A 85 7.24 9.24 -0.63
CA LEU A 85 7.05 10.65 -0.25
C LEU A 85 7.23 11.58 -1.44
N THR A 86 6.32 12.55 -1.60
CA THR A 86 6.41 13.60 -2.63
C THR A 86 7.65 14.46 -2.37
N PRO A 87 8.69 14.42 -3.23
CA PRO A 87 9.99 15.02 -2.93
C PRO A 87 9.99 16.56 -2.93
N THR A 88 8.92 17.16 -3.45
CA THR A 88 8.75 18.61 -3.60
C THR A 88 7.77 19.20 -2.60
N LYS A 89 7.19 18.40 -1.70
CA LYS A 89 6.20 18.86 -0.71
C LYS A 89 6.69 18.64 0.70
N GLN A 90 6.76 19.73 1.43
CA GLN A 90 7.00 19.77 2.86
C GLN A 90 6.08 20.82 3.46
N TYR A 91 5.51 20.50 4.62
CA TYR A 91 4.70 21.44 5.39
C TYR A 91 5.37 21.70 6.73
N ALA A 92 5.39 22.95 7.16
CA ALA A 92 5.58 23.31 8.56
C ALA A 92 4.26 23.07 9.29
N ALA A 93 4.31 22.41 10.43
CA ALA A 93 3.18 22.15 11.30
C ALA A 93 3.37 22.86 12.63
N ASP A 94 2.36 23.62 13.04
CA ASP A 94 2.28 24.24 14.37
C ASP A 94 0.99 23.81 15.06
N ASN A 95 1.14 23.00 16.12
CA ASN A 95 0.04 22.35 16.82
C ASN A 95 -0.92 21.59 15.87
N LEU A 96 -0.34 20.84 14.93
CA LEU A 96 -1.09 19.93 14.08
C LEU A 96 -1.74 18.85 14.95
N VAL A 97 -3.01 18.59 14.69
CA VAL A 97 -3.76 17.50 15.31
C VAL A 97 -4.08 16.44 14.26
N VAL A 98 -3.77 15.19 14.59
CA VAL A 98 -4.21 13.97 13.90
C VAL A 98 -5.09 13.18 14.84
N LEU A 99 -6.27 12.77 14.38
CA LEU A 99 -7.23 11.98 15.14
C LEU A 99 -7.35 10.58 14.51
N GLY A 100 -7.42 9.57 15.36
CA GLY A 100 -7.95 8.24 15.07
C GLY A 100 -9.10 7.94 16.05
N GLU A 101 -9.57 6.69 16.10
CA GLU A 101 -10.70 6.30 16.97
C GLU A 101 -10.37 6.46 18.46
N ASP A 102 -9.28 5.83 18.91
CA ASP A 102 -8.78 5.91 20.30
C ASP A 102 -7.46 6.67 20.42
N LEU A 103 -6.95 7.22 19.31
CA LEU A 103 -5.65 7.86 19.22
C LEU A 103 -5.79 9.34 18.87
N SER A 104 -4.98 10.18 19.50
CA SER A 104 -4.73 11.55 19.03
C SER A 104 -3.24 11.86 19.06
N LEU A 105 -2.74 12.49 18.00
CA LEU A 105 -1.38 12.98 17.90
C LEU A 105 -1.40 14.50 17.79
N THR A 106 -0.55 15.16 18.56
CA THR A 106 -0.25 16.58 18.40
C THR A 106 1.19 16.75 17.95
N LEU A 107 1.47 17.69 17.05
CA LEU A 107 2.81 17.90 16.49
C LEU A 107 3.12 19.39 16.28
N THR A 108 4.33 19.77 16.68
CA THR A 108 5.03 20.96 16.14
C THR A 108 6.30 20.51 15.42
N GLY A 109 6.40 20.75 14.11
CA GLY A 109 7.48 20.19 13.31
C GLY A 109 7.26 20.27 11.80
N SER A 110 7.67 19.23 11.08
CA SER A 110 7.53 19.09 9.63
C SER A 110 6.67 17.90 9.27
N VAL A 111 5.93 18.03 8.16
CA VAL A 111 5.08 16.97 7.61
C VAL A 111 5.46 16.75 6.15
N PHE A 112 5.63 15.48 5.80
CA PHE A 112 5.82 15.01 4.44
C PHE A 112 4.65 14.12 4.05
N VAL A 113 4.27 14.13 2.78
CA VAL A 113 3.08 13.42 2.30
C VAL A 113 3.46 12.40 1.23
N ALA A 114 2.77 11.27 1.23
CA ALA A 114 2.71 10.35 0.11
C ALA A 114 1.36 10.52 -0.58
N GLU A 115 1.41 10.85 -1.86
CA GLU A 115 0.24 11.19 -2.67
C GLU A 115 0.04 10.18 -3.80
N THR A 116 -1.22 9.94 -4.12
CA THR A 116 -1.64 9.27 -5.34
C THR A 116 -2.43 10.26 -6.20
N GLU A 117 -2.88 9.84 -7.36
CA GLU A 117 -3.72 10.69 -8.21
C GLU A 117 -5.07 11.07 -7.56
N ILE A 118 -5.49 10.32 -6.54
CA ILE A 118 -6.76 10.50 -5.82
C ILE A 118 -6.57 11.42 -4.60
N GLY A 119 -5.34 11.58 -4.12
CA GLY A 119 -5.00 12.48 -3.02
C GLY A 119 -3.94 11.93 -2.07
N VAL A 120 -3.76 12.62 -0.94
CA VAL A 120 -2.83 12.24 0.13
C VAL A 120 -3.33 10.99 0.82
N THR A 121 -2.49 9.98 0.93
CA THR A 121 -2.84 8.71 1.59
C THR A 121 -1.82 8.29 2.64
N GLY A 122 -0.65 8.93 2.67
CA GLY A 122 0.36 8.72 3.71
C GLY A 122 0.92 10.03 4.22
N LEU A 123 1.33 10.06 5.49
CA LEU A 123 2.06 11.16 6.09
C LEU A 123 3.25 10.63 6.88
N VAL A 124 4.33 11.42 6.90
CA VAL A 124 5.38 11.29 7.89
C VAL A 124 5.46 12.59 8.67
N LEU A 125 5.30 12.49 9.98
CA LEU A 125 5.41 13.55 10.96
C LEU A 125 6.82 13.51 11.55
N LEU A 126 7.53 14.63 11.56
CA LEU A 126 8.83 14.78 12.22
C LEU A 126 8.84 16.01 13.11
N GLY A 127 9.22 15.87 14.38
CA GLY A 127 9.34 17.03 15.28
C GLY A 127 8.96 16.68 16.70
N LYS A 128 8.53 17.68 17.47
CA LYS A 128 8.11 17.46 18.86
C LYS A 128 6.62 17.15 18.86
N GLY A 129 6.28 15.90 19.14
CA GLY A 129 4.91 15.45 19.21
C GLY A 129 4.54 14.84 20.56
N THR A 130 3.23 14.75 20.79
CA THR A 130 2.67 14.00 21.91
C THR A 130 1.57 13.10 21.37
N MET A 131 1.72 11.82 21.63
CA MET A 131 0.72 10.79 21.40
C MET A 131 -0.13 10.67 22.66
N ARG A 132 -1.44 10.61 22.46
CA ARG A 132 -2.41 10.30 23.50
C ARG A 132 -3.33 9.19 23.03
N PHE A 133 -3.43 8.12 23.82
CA PHE A 133 -4.30 6.99 23.58
C PHE A 133 -5.34 6.89 24.70
N THR A 134 -6.63 6.93 24.34
CA THR A 134 -7.76 6.91 25.27
C THR A 134 -8.80 5.89 24.76
N PRO A 135 -8.73 4.61 25.17
CA PRO A 135 -9.68 3.59 24.73
C PRO A 135 -11.13 3.96 25.10
N GLN A 136 -12.09 3.73 24.20
CA GLN A 136 -13.52 3.88 24.53
C GLN A 136 -14.02 2.86 25.57
N PRO A 137 -13.71 1.54 25.49
CA PRO A 137 -14.28 0.56 26.39
C PRO A 137 -13.73 0.66 27.83
N GLU A 138 -14.61 0.64 28.84
CA GLU A 138 -14.24 0.72 30.26
C GLU A 138 -13.28 -0.40 30.69
N ALA A 139 -13.43 -1.60 30.10
CA ALA A 139 -12.55 -2.74 30.36
C ALA A 139 -11.12 -2.52 29.84
N GLU A 140 -10.94 -1.78 28.74
CA GLU A 140 -9.62 -1.46 28.17
C GLU A 140 -8.96 -0.29 28.89
N ARG A 141 -9.74 0.69 29.35
CA ARG A 141 -9.25 1.74 30.26
C ARG A 141 -8.69 1.15 31.56
N GLY A 142 -9.31 0.09 32.07
CA GLY A 142 -8.79 -0.67 33.21
C GLY A 142 -7.39 -1.24 32.96
N GLN A 143 -7.10 -1.71 31.76
CA GLN A 143 -5.77 -2.21 31.38
C GLN A 143 -4.74 -1.07 31.24
N VAL A 144 -5.13 0.05 30.62
CA VAL A 144 -4.27 1.25 30.53
C VAL A 144 -3.93 1.79 31.92
N ARG A 145 -4.89 1.80 32.84
CA ARG A 145 -4.68 2.21 34.23
C ARG A 145 -3.71 1.30 34.98
N ILE A 146 -3.78 -0.01 34.75
CA ILE A 146 -2.83 -0.97 35.33
C ILE A 146 -1.41 -0.72 34.79
N PHE A 147 -1.28 -0.37 33.51
CA PHE A 147 0.03 -0.19 32.86
C PHE A 147 0.66 1.20 33.11
N SER A 148 -0.13 2.27 33.02
CA SER A 148 0.35 3.67 33.03
C SER A 148 0.01 4.44 34.30
N GLY A 149 -0.87 3.91 35.15
CA GLY A 149 -1.41 4.60 36.34
C GLY A 149 -2.58 5.54 36.05
N ASP A 150 -2.91 5.79 34.77
CA ASP A 150 -4.02 6.63 34.31
C ASP A 150 -4.88 5.87 33.28
N GLU A 151 -6.11 6.32 33.03
CA GLU A 151 -7.01 5.74 32.00
C GLU A 151 -6.62 6.16 30.58
N THR A 152 -5.59 7.01 30.45
CA THR A 152 -5.04 7.52 29.20
C THR A 152 -3.53 7.30 29.19
N LEU A 153 -2.99 6.84 28.06
CA LEU A 153 -1.55 6.76 27.84
C LEU A 153 -1.10 8.01 27.07
N GLU A 154 -0.21 8.80 27.67
CA GLU A 154 0.45 9.93 27.00
C GLU A 154 1.95 9.66 26.88
N ALA A 155 2.50 9.84 25.67
CA ALA A 155 3.92 9.68 25.41
C ALA A 155 4.43 10.72 24.40
N PRO A 156 5.63 11.29 24.60
CA PRO A 156 6.26 12.10 23.56
C PRO A 156 6.66 11.22 22.37
N PHE A 157 6.70 11.80 21.17
CA PHE A 157 7.27 11.16 20.00
C PHE A 157 8.08 12.14 19.17
N GLU A 158 9.06 11.62 18.43
CA GLU A 158 9.88 12.41 17.51
C GLU A 158 9.50 12.21 16.04
N ALA A 159 8.94 11.04 15.73
CA ALA A 159 8.45 10.73 14.41
C ALA A 159 7.17 9.88 14.46
N ALA A 160 6.31 10.03 13.45
CA ALA A 160 5.19 9.13 13.24
C ALA A 160 4.92 8.94 11.74
N PHE A 161 4.47 7.75 11.36
CA PHE A 161 3.99 7.41 10.03
C PHE A 161 2.49 7.16 10.08
N ILE A 162 1.74 7.73 9.15
CA ILE A 162 0.28 7.62 9.12
C ILE A 162 -0.16 7.14 7.74
N ARG A 163 -1.14 6.25 7.70
CA ARG A 163 -1.85 5.82 6.49
C ARG A 163 -3.35 6.02 6.68
N VAL A 164 -3.97 6.63 5.68
CA VAL A 164 -5.42 6.92 5.67
C VAL A 164 -5.93 6.90 4.24
N HIS A 165 -7.21 6.60 4.06
CA HIS A 165 -7.85 6.79 2.75
C HIS A 165 -7.89 8.28 2.37
N PRO A 166 -7.61 8.67 1.11
CA PRO A 166 -7.63 10.07 0.69
C PRO A 166 -8.91 10.84 1.02
N GLU A 167 -10.08 10.20 0.91
CA GLU A 167 -11.36 10.84 1.24
C GLU A 167 -11.53 11.14 2.73
N SER A 168 -10.87 10.37 3.59
CA SER A 168 -10.90 10.53 5.05
C SER A 168 -9.75 11.41 5.56
N PHE A 169 -8.89 11.93 4.68
CA PHE A 169 -7.74 12.73 5.09
C PHE A 169 -8.15 13.97 5.89
N ASN A 170 -9.09 14.77 5.37
CA ASN A 170 -9.51 16.01 6.02
C ASN A 170 -10.37 15.80 7.29
N SER A 171 -10.92 14.59 7.50
CA SER A 171 -11.64 14.28 8.74
C SER A 171 -10.69 13.92 9.89
N HIS A 172 -9.51 13.39 9.58
CA HIS A 172 -8.53 12.96 10.58
C HIS A 172 -7.40 13.99 10.78
N ILE A 173 -7.06 14.80 9.78
CA ILE A 173 -5.92 15.73 9.82
C ILE A 173 -6.39 17.18 9.76
N SER A 174 -5.95 17.99 10.73
CA SER A 174 -6.18 19.44 10.76
C SER A 174 -5.28 20.22 9.80
N THR A 175 -5.61 20.19 8.52
CA THR A 175 -4.83 20.82 7.43
C THR A 175 -4.62 22.32 7.57
N SER A 176 -5.48 23.04 8.29
CA SER A 176 -5.32 24.48 8.56
C SER A 176 -4.08 24.82 9.40
N ARG A 177 -3.46 23.81 10.02
CA ARG A 177 -2.22 23.92 10.80
C ARG A 177 -0.97 23.55 10.00
N MET A 178 -1.12 23.28 8.71
CA MET A 178 -0.04 22.95 7.79
C MET A 178 0.20 24.11 6.82
N VAL A 179 1.42 24.63 6.81
CA VAL A 179 1.85 25.67 5.87
C VAL A 179 2.93 25.10 4.98
N GLU A 180 2.68 25.09 3.66
CA GLU A 180 3.67 24.59 2.70
C GLU A 180 4.94 25.46 2.75
N GLN A 181 6.09 24.79 2.73
CA GLN A 181 7.40 25.44 2.78
C GLN A 181 8.36 24.78 1.79
N ALA A 182 9.50 25.44 1.53
CA ALA A 182 10.58 24.84 0.75
C ALA A 182 11.06 23.55 1.43
N VAL A 183 11.32 22.53 0.61
CA VAL A 183 11.78 21.24 1.11
C VAL A 183 13.21 21.36 1.63
N ASP A 184 13.39 21.00 2.89
CA ASP A 184 14.68 20.77 3.53
C ASP A 184 15.16 19.35 3.17
N PRO A 185 16.29 19.20 2.44
CA PRO A 185 16.81 17.90 2.04
C PRO A 185 17.13 16.95 3.21
N ASP A 186 17.61 17.48 4.34
CA ASP A 186 17.97 16.67 5.49
C ASP A 186 16.73 16.16 6.23
N ALA A 187 15.71 17.01 6.35
CA ALA A 187 14.41 16.61 6.90
C ALA A 187 13.72 15.58 6.00
N LEU A 188 13.75 15.77 4.67
CA LEU A 188 13.18 14.81 3.71
C LEU A 188 13.88 13.45 3.80
N ARG A 189 15.22 13.43 3.94
CA ARG A 189 15.97 12.17 4.12
C ARG A 189 15.51 11.43 5.37
N LYS A 190 15.41 12.11 6.51
CA LYS A 190 14.89 11.50 7.76
C LYS A 190 13.45 11.02 7.60
N ALA A 191 12.63 11.76 6.87
CA ALA A 191 11.24 11.38 6.63
C ALA A 191 11.15 10.11 5.78
N ARG A 192 12.03 9.95 4.79
CA ARG A 192 12.15 8.73 3.99
C ARG A 192 12.59 7.54 4.82
N GLU A 193 13.55 7.72 5.73
CA GLU A 193 13.97 6.65 6.65
C GLU A 193 12.79 6.13 7.49
N VAL A 194 11.96 7.03 8.03
CA VAL A 194 10.73 6.65 8.76
C VAL A 194 9.69 6.01 7.84
N PHE A 195 9.51 6.54 6.63
CA PHE A 195 8.59 5.98 5.64
C PHE A 195 8.97 4.55 5.27
N ASP A 196 10.23 4.32 4.89
CA ASP A 196 10.74 3.03 4.42
C ASP A 196 10.70 1.97 5.53
N GLU A 197 10.83 2.37 6.79
CA GLU A 197 10.70 1.49 7.96
C GLU A 197 9.26 0.97 8.13
N PHE A 198 8.25 1.84 7.97
CA PHE A 198 6.87 1.51 8.32
C PHE A 198 5.98 1.16 7.12
N ILE A 199 6.33 1.57 5.90
CA ILE A 199 5.49 1.34 4.71
C ILE A 199 5.23 -0.15 4.47
N GLY A 200 6.23 -1.00 4.75
CA GLY A 200 6.14 -2.46 4.66
C GLY A 200 5.09 -3.09 5.58
N LEU A 201 4.73 -2.40 6.67
CA LEU A 201 3.77 -2.85 7.68
C LEU A 201 2.34 -2.37 7.41
N SER A 202 2.11 -1.62 6.31
CA SER A 202 0.84 -0.93 6.07
C SER A 202 0.19 -1.26 4.73
N PHE A 203 -0.92 -1.99 4.77
CA PHE A 203 -1.76 -2.30 3.59
C PHE A 203 -0.94 -2.82 2.39
N THR A 204 0.03 -3.70 2.64
CA THR A 204 0.95 -4.22 1.62
C THR A 204 0.46 -5.53 1.02
N LEU A 205 0.82 -5.76 -0.23
CA LEU A 205 0.67 -7.05 -0.90
C LEU A 205 2.06 -7.63 -1.15
N ASP A 206 2.31 -8.85 -0.68
CA ASP A 206 3.55 -9.56 -0.97
C ASP A 206 3.52 -10.05 -2.41
N LEU A 207 4.37 -9.45 -3.23
CA LEU A 207 4.61 -9.82 -4.61
C LEU A 207 6.07 -10.18 -4.84
N SER A 208 6.81 -10.58 -3.80
CA SER A 208 8.27 -10.80 -3.87
C SER A 208 8.70 -11.87 -4.88
N ASP A 209 7.81 -12.78 -5.27
CA ASP A 209 8.03 -13.77 -6.32
C ASP A 209 7.92 -13.19 -7.74
N ILE A 210 7.34 -12.00 -7.89
CA ILE A 210 7.02 -11.37 -9.17
C ILE A 210 7.64 -9.96 -9.29
N SER A 211 7.73 -9.18 -8.23
CA SER A 211 8.22 -7.79 -8.19
C SER A 211 9.26 -7.60 -7.08
N ASP A 212 10.30 -6.83 -7.40
CA ASP A 212 11.34 -6.38 -6.46
C ASP A 212 10.95 -5.12 -5.67
N ARG A 213 9.82 -4.49 -6.05
CA ARG A 213 9.26 -3.31 -5.37
C ARG A 213 8.17 -3.69 -4.39
N LEU A 214 8.02 -2.88 -3.35
CA LEU A 214 6.87 -2.94 -2.45
C LEU A 214 5.63 -2.33 -3.11
N TRP A 215 4.51 -3.04 -3.05
CA TRP A 215 3.21 -2.59 -3.55
C TRP A 215 2.21 -2.50 -2.41
N SER A 216 1.53 -1.37 -2.35
CA SER A 216 0.54 -1.06 -1.33
C SER A 216 -0.85 -0.89 -1.96
N LEU A 217 -1.86 -1.31 -1.21
CA LEU A 217 -3.25 -0.97 -1.45
C LEU A 217 -3.57 0.36 -0.75
N SER A 218 -4.57 1.07 -1.27
CA SER A 218 -5.19 2.17 -0.52
C SER A 218 -5.95 1.61 0.69
N PRO A 219 -5.90 2.26 1.88
CA PRO A 219 -6.73 1.87 3.00
C PRO A 219 -8.22 1.94 2.63
N GLY A 220 -9.09 1.17 3.26
CA GLY A 220 -10.54 1.32 3.10
C GLY A 220 -11.03 2.69 3.62
N VAL A 221 -12.21 3.13 3.17
CA VAL A 221 -12.82 4.35 3.71
C VAL A 221 -13.13 4.15 5.20
N GLY A 222 -12.53 4.97 6.06
CA GLY A 222 -12.61 4.84 7.52
C GLY A 222 -11.41 4.14 8.17
N ASP A 223 -10.57 3.45 7.39
CA ASP A 223 -9.35 2.86 7.90
C ASP A 223 -8.32 3.95 8.24
N PHE A 224 -7.69 3.80 9.39
CA PHE A 224 -6.64 4.68 9.89
C PHE A 224 -5.55 3.84 10.55
N LEU A 225 -4.31 4.08 10.16
CA LEU A 225 -3.12 3.45 10.76
C LEU A 225 -2.14 4.54 11.13
N ALA A 226 -1.56 4.43 12.33
CA ALA A 226 -0.48 5.29 12.79
C ALA A 226 0.57 4.46 13.52
N GLU A 227 1.81 4.57 13.07
CA GLU A 227 3.00 4.02 13.72
C GLU A 227 3.80 5.16 14.31
N VAL A 228 4.17 5.05 15.60
CA VAL A 228 4.78 6.15 16.36
C VAL A 228 6.14 5.72 16.89
N ARG A 229 7.15 6.57 16.69
CA ARG A 229 8.49 6.42 17.25
C ARG A 229 8.65 7.33 18.46
N THR A 230 8.53 6.74 19.64
CA THR A 230 8.71 7.36 20.96
C THR A 230 10.16 7.33 21.43
#